data_AF-A0A3P1BFV2-F1
#
_entry.id   AF-A0A3P1BFV2-F1
#
_cell.length_a   1.000
_cell.length_b   1.000
_cell.length_c   1.000
_cell.angle_alpha   90.00
_cell.angle_beta   90.00
_cell.angle_gamma   90.00
#
_symmetry.space_group_name_H-M   'P 1'
#
loop_
_entity.id
_entity.type
_entity.pdbx_description
1 polymer ?
#
loop_
_entity_poly.entity_id
_entity_poly.type
_entity_poly.pdbx_seq_one_letter_code
_entity_poly.pdbx_strand_id
1 'polypeptide(L)'
;MYTIKYDLSMVHKDEMGVNAPMDHQRIISKLNAGLGKLFYYDKTISLEPLPETMIDPDRTSPTPDLLLYDNQIDRVLIVIEICHTIGLKRDLQKIYSMIENDQYDILEGFVFNYKTAEWFRYRKGDGGLAESSSFSEILQLDLNSFL
;
A
#
# COMPACT_ATOMS: atom_id res chain seq x y z
N MET A 1 -50.36 -16.17 6.39
CA MET A 1 -49.91 -14.78 6.18
C MET A 1 -48.44 -14.74 6.56
N TYR A 2 -47.53 -14.75 5.59
CA TYR A 2 -46.09 -14.80 5.84
C TYR A 2 -45.58 -13.38 6.12
N THR A 3 -45.10 -13.13 7.33
CA THR A 3 -44.38 -11.89 7.65
C THR A 3 -42.89 -12.15 7.45
N ILE A 4 -42.34 -11.68 6.34
CA ILE A 4 -40.89 -11.58 6.18
C ILE A 4 -40.45 -10.41 7.06
N LYS A 5 -39.86 -10.71 8.22
CA LYS A 5 -39.05 -9.73 8.94
C LYS A 5 -37.72 -9.61 8.20
N TYR A 6 -37.60 -8.58 7.37
CA TYR A 6 -36.29 -8.12 6.95
C TYR A 6 -35.57 -7.64 8.20
N ASP A 7 -34.58 -8.41 8.64
CA ASP A 7 -33.68 -8.00 9.70
C ASP A 7 -32.83 -6.85 9.16
N LEU A 8 -33.03 -5.65 9.72
CA LEU A 8 -32.32 -4.41 9.40
C LEU A 8 -30.86 -4.42 9.90
N SER A 9 -30.25 -5.58 10.09
CA SER A 9 -28.94 -5.73 10.75
C SER A 9 -27.72 -5.62 9.82
N MET A 10 -27.92 -5.46 8.51
CA MET A 10 -26.82 -5.40 7.54
C MET A 10 -26.30 -3.99 7.22
N VAL A 11 -26.99 -2.92 7.65
CA VAL A 11 -26.71 -1.55 7.15
C VAL A 11 -25.69 -0.75 8.00
N HIS A 12 -25.27 -1.21 9.18
CA HIS A 12 -24.43 -0.40 10.08
C HIS A 12 -23.16 -1.08 10.65
N LYS A 13 -22.63 -2.12 10.02
CA LYS A 13 -21.30 -2.64 10.42
C LYS A 13 -20.13 -1.87 9.82
N ASP A 14 -20.30 -1.35 8.61
CA ASP A 14 -19.23 -0.63 7.90
C ASP A 14 -19.00 0.79 8.45
N GLU A 15 -20.03 1.44 8.99
CA GLU A 15 -19.91 2.78 9.60
C GLU A 15 -19.22 2.77 10.97
N MET A 16 -19.25 1.64 11.70
CA MET A 16 -18.65 1.53 13.03
C MET A 16 -17.15 1.18 13.01
N GLY A 17 -16.53 1.01 11.84
CA GLY A 17 -15.08 0.81 11.72
C GLY A 17 -14.53 -0.47 12.37
N VAL A 18 -15.38 -1.37 12.87
CA VAL A 18 -14.96 -2.57 13.62
C VAL A 18 -14.13 -3.54 12.75
N ASN A 19 -14.42 -3.59 11.45
CA ASN A 19 -13.70 -4.42 10.48
C ASN A 19 -12.49 -3.71 9.85
N ALA A 20 -12.22 -2.44 10.19
CA ALA A 20 -11.13 -1.68 9.58
C ALA A 20 -9.76 -2.40 9.61
N PRO A 21 -9.37 -3.10 10.71
CA PRO A 21 -8.14 -3.88 10.73
C PRO A 21 -8.14 -5.06 9.73
N MET A 22 -9.28 -5.74 9.56
CA MET A 22 -9.39 -6.89 8.65
C MET A 22 -9.37 -6.48 7.18
N ASP A 23 -10.04 -5.38 6.83
CA ASP A 23 -10.04 -4.87 5.45
C ASP A 23 -8.64 -4.40 5.06
N HIS A 24 -7.96 -3.66 5.95
CA HIS A 24 -6.58 -3.21 5.78
C HIS A 24 -5.62 -4.39 5.51
N GLN A 25 -5.63 -5.39 6.40
CA GLN A 25 -4.80 -6.58 6.28
C GLN A 25 -5.13 -7.44 5.05
N ARG A 26 -6.40 -7.45 4.62
CA ARG A 26 -6.81 -8.15 3.38
C ARG A 26 -6.15 -7.52 2.15
N ILE A 27 -6.02 -6.19 2.10
CA ILE A 27 -5.35 -5.52 0.99
C ILE A 27 -3.85 -5.81 0.98
N ILE A 28 -3.19 -5.73 2.13
CA ILE A 28 -1.76 -6.11 2.26
C ILE A 28 -1.56 -7.55 1.75
N SER A 29 -2.40 -8.48 2.21
CA SER A 29 -2.33 -9.89 1.82
C SER A 29 -2.47 -10.08 0.30
N LYS A 30 -3.41 -9.39 -0.36
CA LYS A 30 -3.61 -9.46 -1.81
C LYS A 30 -2.41 -8.94 -2.59
N LEU A 31 -1.93 -7.74 -2.24
CA LEU A 31 -0.76 -7.14 -2.88
C LEU A 31 0.47 -8.02 -2.72
N ASN A 32 0.76 -8.45 -1.49
CA ASN A 32 1.92 -9.29 -1.19
C ASN A 32 1.85 -10.65 -1.91
N ALA A 33 0.68 -11.27 -2.00
CA ALA A 33 0.51 -12.53 -2.74
C ALA A 33 0.70 -12.34 -4.25
N GLY A 34 0.12 -11.29 -4.82
CA GLY A 34 0.24 -10.97 -6.25
C GLY A 34 1.68 -10.65 -6.65
N LEU A 35 2.30 -9.70 -5.97
CA LEU A 35 3.70 -9.31 -6.18
C LEU A 35 4.65 -10.46 -5.85
N GLY A 36 4.36 -11.23 -4.80
CA GLY A 36 5.16 -12.39 -4.40
C GLY A 36 5.15 -13.47 -5.48
N LYS A 37 4.02 -13.70 -6.15
CA LYS A 37 3.98 -14.59 -7.31
C LYS A 37 4.96 -14.13 -8.40
N LEU A 38 4.91 -12.85 -8.74
CA LEU A 38 5.77 -12.25 -9.78
C LEU A 38 7.26 -12.36 -9.43
N PHE A 39 7.62 -12.15 -8.17
CA PHE A 39 9.01 -12.19 -7.70
C PHE A 39 9.53 -13.63 -7.46
N TYR A 40 8.84 -14.44 -6.68
CA TYR A 40 9.35 -15.75 -6.24
C TYR A 40 9.24 -16.83 -7.32
N TYR A 41 8.18 -16.80 -8.13
CA TYR A 41 7.86 -17.88 -9.06
C TYR A 41 8.05 -17.47 -10.51
N ASP A 42 7.42 -16.37 -10.93
CA ASP A 42 7.42 -15.99 -12.35
C ASP A 42 8.73 -15.30 -12.77
N LYS A 43 9.47 -14.72 -11.80
CA LYS A 43 10.72 -13.97 -12.01
C LYS A 43 10.55 -12.81 -13.00
N THR A 44 9.38 -12.18 -13.01
CA THR A 44 9.07 -11.06 -13.93
C THR A 44 9.33 -9.69 -13.31
N ILE A 45 9.52 -9.60 -12.00
CA ILE A 45 9.97 -8.40 -11.28
C ILE A 45 11.22 -8.74 -10.46
N SER A 46 12.10 -7.76 -10.24
CA SER A 46 13.33 -7.91 -9.48
C SER A 46 13.21 -7.51 -8.00
N LEU A 47 12.09 -6.87 -7.62
CA LEU A 47 11.89 -6.36 -6.27
C LEU A 47 11.06 -7.33 -5.43
N GLU A 48 11.58 -7.68 -4.26
CA GLU A 48 10.94 -8.59 -3.32
C GLU A 48 9.90 -7.85 -2.47
N PRO A 49 8.64 -8.31 -2.43
CA PRO A 49 7.65 -7.74 -1.55
C PRO A 49 7.81 -8.25 -0.12
N LEU A 50 7.94 -7.31 0.82
CA LEU A 50 8.06 -7.57 2.25
C LEU A 50 6.97 -6.80 3.01
N PRO A 51 5.98 -7.49 3.61
CA PRO A 51 4.90 -6.83 4.35
C PRO A 51 5.39 -6.35 5.71
N GLU A 52 4.89 -5.20 6.16
CA GLU A 52 5.09 -4.65 7.51
C GLU A 52 6.54 -4.72 8.02
N THR A 53 7.49 -4.43 7.12
CA THR A 53 8.93 -4.53 7.39
C THR A 53 9.54 -3.13 7.55
N MET A 54 10.47 -2.96 8.50
CA MET A 54 11.18 -1.68 8.65
C MET A 54 12.04 -1.39 7.42
N ILE A 55 12.07 -0.13 6.97
CA ILE A 55 12.89 0.27 5.81
C ILE A 55 14.39 0.07 6.08
N ASP A 56 14.81 0.29 7.32
CA ASP A 56 16.18 0.07 7.78
C ASP A 56 16.15 -0.65 9.13
N PRO A 57 16.56 -1.94 9.20
CA PRO A 57 16.49 -2.74 10.41
C PRO A 57 17.51 -2.34 11.48
N ASP A 58 18.57 -1.62 11.13
CA ASP A 58 19.70 -1.31 12.03
C ASP A 58 19.44 -0.06 12.88
N ARG A 59 18.36 0.67 12.61
CA ARG A 59 17.93 1.84 13.38
C ARG A 59 16.41 1.93 13.49
N THR A 60 15.93 2.82 14.35
CA THR A 60 14.52 3.18 14.36
C THR A 60 14.15 3.84 13.03
N SER A 61 13.44 3.12 12.18
CA SER A 61 13.00 3.57 10.86
C SER A 61 11.49 3.32 10.67
N PRO A 62 10.84 4.00 9.73
CA PRO A 62 9.43 3.75 9.43
C PRO A 62 9.19 2.32 8.94
N THR A 63 8.03 1.79 9.29
CA THR A 63 7.47 0.54 8.76
C THR A 63 6.31 0.90 7.83
N PRO A 64 6.47 0.81 6.49
CA PRO A 64 5.33 0.83 5.58
C PRO A 64 4.54 -0.47 5.66
N ASP A 65 3.30 -0.44 5.19
CA ASP A 65 2.44 -1.63 5.14
C ASP A 65 2.99 -2.69 4.18
N LEU A 66 3.58 -2.26 3.06
CA LEU A 66 4.34 -3.10 2.15
C LEU A 66 5.53 -2.32 1.59
N LEU A 67 6.69 -2.96 1.48
CA LEU A 67 7.84 -2.41 0.76
C LEU A 67 8.33 -3.38 -0.31
N LEU A 68 8.96 -2.83 -1.35
CA LEU A 68 9.62 -3.61 -2.39
C LEU A 68 11.13 -3.36 -2.33
N TYR A 69 11.85 -4.44 -2.05
CA TYR A 69 13.27 -4.45 -1.74
C TYR A 69 14.08 -5.02 -2.90
N ASP A 70 15.11 -4.29 -3.31
CA ASP A 70 16.08 -4.73 -4.31
C ASP A 70 17.23 -5.47 -3.64
N ASN A 71 17.25 -6.79 -3.82
CA ASN A 71 18.28 -7.67 -3.27
C ASN A 71 19.67 -7.49 -3.90
N GLN A 72 19.78 -6.84 -5.07
CA GLN A 72 21.08 -6.66 -5.74
C GLN A 72 21.85 -5.47 -5.18
N ILE A 73 21.14 -4.42 -4.77
CA ILE A 73 21.72 -3.17 -4.28
C ILE A 73 21.43 -2.89 -2.81
N ASP A 74 20.71 -3.79 -2.13
CA ASP A 74 20.35 -3.73 -0.71
C ASP A 74 19.59 -2.45 -0.36
N ARG A 75 18.50 -2.18 -1.11
CA ARG A 75 17.72 -0.93 -0.97
C ARG A 75 16.24 -1.15 -1.14
N VAL A 76 15.45 -0.39 -0.39
CA VAL A 76 14.01 -0.24 -0.61
C VAL A 76 13.76 0.80 -1.69
N LEU A 77 13.13 0.41 -2.79
CA LEU A 77 12.86 1.32 -3.91
C LEU A 77 11.40 1.77 -3.98
N ILE A 78 10.46 0.96 -3.47
CA ILE A 78 9.03 1.26 -3.50
C ILE A 78 8.42 0.98 -2.12
N VAL A 79 7.52 1.85 -1.69
CA VAL A 79 6.73 1.67 -0.48
C VAL A 79 5.24 1.86 -0.76
N ILE A 80 4.39 1.14 -0.04
CA ILE A 80 2.94 1.21 -0.16
C ILE A 80 2.33 1.34 1.24
N GLU A 81 1.42 2.29 1.38
CA GLU A 81 0.58 2.50 2.57
C GLU A 81 -0.88 2.21 2.22
N ILE A 82 -1.56 1.46 3.07
CA ILE A 82 -2.96 1.13 2.97
C ILE A 82 -3.70 1.90 4.07
N CYS A 83 -4.68 2.71 3.68
CA CYS A 83 -5.29 3.64 4.61
C CYS A 83 -6.82 3.61 4.57
N HIS A 84 -7.44 3.92 5.71
CA HIS A 84 -8.80 4.39 5.75
C HIS A 84 -8.85 5.85 5.27
N THR A 85 -10.01 6.34 4.86
CA THR A 85 -10.19 7.74 4.40
C THR A 85 -9.69 8.79 5.41
N ILE A 86 -9.75 8.50 6.71
CA ILE A 86 -9.27 9.40 7.78
C ILE A 86 -7.73 9.44 7.84
N GLY A 87 -7.06 8.34 7.45
CA GLY A 87 -5.60 8.22 7.44
C GLY A 87 -4.92 8.80 6.20
N LEU A 88 -5.67 8.98 5.10
CA LEU A 88 -5.14 9.36 3.78
C LEU A 88 -4.14 10.53 3.82
N LYS A 89 -4.51 11.65 4.45
CA LYS A 89 -3.65 12.84 4.51
C LYS A 89 -2.33 12.55 5.22
N ARG A 90 -2.38 11.80 6.32
CA ARG A 90 -1.19 11.45 7.12
C ARG A 90 -0.28 10.50 6.33
N ASP A 91 -0.85 9.52 5.66
CA ASP A 91 -0.08 8.49 4.97
C ASP A 91 0.55 9.05 3.67
N LEU A 92 -0.11 10.00 2.99
CA LEU A 92 0.50 10.81 1.92
C LEU A 92 1.70 11.62 2.43
N GLN A 93 1.58 12.26 3.59
CA GLN A 93 2.69 13.01 4.20
C GLN A 93 3.83 12.09 4.63
N LYS A 94 3.52 10.89 5.13
CA LYS A 94 4.50 9.86 5.50
C LYS A 94 5.32 9.45 4.27
N ILE A 95 4.65 9.10 3.16
CA ILE A 95 5.32 8.73 1.91
C ILE A 95 6.18 9.86 1.36
N TYR A 96 5.65 11.08 1.27
CA TYR A 96 6.41 12.24 0.84
C TYR A 96 7.69 12.40 1.67
N SER A 97 7.57 12.32 2.99
CA SER A 97 8.71 12.45 3.91
C SER A 97 9.72 11.31 3.72
N MET A 98 9.28 10.08 3.52
CA MET A 98 10.19 8.94 3.30
C MET A 98 10.98 9.07 2.00
N ILE A 99 10.38 9.64 0.95
CA ILE A 99 10.99 9.78 -0.38
C ILE A 99 11.92 11.00 -0.47
N GLU A 100 11.50 12.13 0.10
CA GLU A 100 12.24 13.39 -0.04
C GLU A 100 13.31 13.63 1.03
N ASN A 101 13.25 12.95 2.19
CA ASN A 101 14.19 13.24 3.29
C ASN A 101 15.63 12.72 3.05
N ASP A 102 15.98 12.23 1.85
CA ASP A 102 17.30 11.71 1.45
C ASP A 102 17.93 10.64 2.36
N GLN A 103 17.21 10.18 3.38
CA GLN A 103 17.63 9.12 4.30
C GLN A 103 17.50 7.73 3.69
N TYR A 104 16.66 7.60 2.67
CA TYR A 104 16.32 6.35 2.00
C TYR A 104 16.34 6.56 0.48
N ASP A 105 16.62 5.49 -0.25
CA ASP A 105 16.69 5.49 -1.71
C ASP A 105 15.34 5.17 -2.38
N ILE A 106 14.23 5.47 -1.69
CA ILE A 106 12.89 5.20 -2.19
C ILE A 106 12.60 6.12 -3.37
N LEU A 107 12.12 5.55 -4.46
CA LEU A 107 11.89 6.23 -5.73
C LEU A 107 10.40 6.41 -6.03
N GLU A 108 9.56 5.45 -5.62
CA GLU A 108 8.11 5.52 -5.74
C GLU A 108 7.42 5.20 -4.41
N GLY A 109 6.31 5.85 -4.15
CA GLY A 109 5.46 5.57 -3.01
C GLY A 109 3.99 5.62 -3.39
N PHE A 110 3.20 4.71 -2.83
CA PHE A 110 1.78 4.59 -3.13
C PHE A 110 0.92 4.62 -1.87
N VAL A 111 -0.18 5.36 -1.90
CA VAL A 111 -1.24 5.27 -0.88
C VAL A 111 -2.50 4.72 -1.53
N PHE A 112 -3.04 3.64 -0.97
CA PHE A 112 -4.35 3.12 -1.35
C PHE A 112 -5.37 3.36 -0.25
N ASN A 113 -6.46 4.05 -0.57
CA ASN A 113 -7.59 4.23 0.33
C ASN A 113 -8.59 3.09 0.11
N TYR A 114 -8.59 2.09 0.99
CA TYR A 114 -9.41 0.88 0.82
C TYR A 114 -10.92 1.12 1.01
N LYS A 115 -11.34 2.31 1.45
CA LYS A 115 -12.76 2.69 1.50
C LYS A 115 -13.25 3.36 0.23
N THR A 116 -12.40 4.12 -0.46
CA THR A 116 -12.76 4.78 -1.72
C THR A 116 -12.25 4.04 -2.97
N ALA A 117 -11.39 3.04 -2.78
CA ALA A 117 -10.67 2.33 -3.84
C ALA A 117 -9.80 3.26 -4.71
N GLU A 118 -9.34 4.38 -4.13
CA GLU A 118 -8.49 5.34 -4.82
C GLU A 118 -7.01 5.07 -4.54
N TRP A 119 -6.21 5.21 -5.58
CA TRP A 119 -4.76 5.18 -5.52
C TRP A 119 -4.17 6.56 -5.70
N PHE A 120 -3.11 6.81 -4.95
CA PHE A 120 -2.25 7.97 -5.06
C PHE A 120 -0.81 7.51 -5.19
N ARG A 121 -0.08 8.08 -6.13
CA ARG A 121 1.33 7.81 -6.38
C ARG A 121 2.14 9.07 -6.16
N TYR A 122 3.30 8.92 -5.54
CA TYR A 122 4.33 9.95 -5.46
C TYR A 122 5.66 9.39 -5.97
N ARG A 123 6.37 10.13 -6.82
CA ARG A 123 7.73 9.78 -7.24
C ARG A 123 8.72 10.80 -6.72
N LYS A 124 9.96 10.36 -6.49
CA LYS A 124 11.05 11.24 -6.08
C LYS A 124 11.23 12.36 -7.09
N GLY A 125 11.17 13.61 -6.61
CA GLY A 125 11.31 14.79 -7.47
C GLY A 125 10.00 15.31 -8.10
N ASP A 126 8.83 14.74 -7.80
CA ASP A 126 7.52 15.27 -8.23
C ASP A 126 7.12 16.58 -7.50
N GLY A 127 8.01 17.15 -6.68
CA GLY A 127 7.82 18.46 -6.05
C GLY A 127 6.69 18.53 -5.02
N GLY A 128 6.35 17.38 -4.41
CA GLY A 128 5.28 17.28 -3.41
C GLY A 128 3.87 17.07 -3.95
N LEU A 129 3.70 16.85 -5.26
CA LEU A 129 2.40 16.56 -5.85
C LEU A 129 2.23 15.05 -6.07
N ALA A 130 1.27 14.45 -5.35
CA ALA A 130 0.85 13.08 -5.62
C ALA A 130 -0.17 13.06 -6.77
N GLU A 131 -0.05 12.08 -7.66
CA GLU A 131 -0.94 11.84 -8.79
C GLU A 131 -1.95 10.73 -8.48
N SER A 132 -3.15 10.78 -9.05
CA SER A 132 -4.08 9.64 -8.94
C SER A 132 -3.66 8.54 -9.91
N SER A 133 -2.88 7.59 -9.41
CA SER A 133 -2.36 6.47 -10.20
C SER A 133 -1.97 5.29 -9.32
N SER A 134 -2.22 4.09 -9.82
CA SER A 134 -1.75 2.81 -9.27
C SER A 134 -0.60 2.21 -10.07
N PHE A 135 -0.17 2.88 -11.14
CA PHE A 135 0.85 2.35 -12.05
C PHE A 135 2.26 2.66 -11.54
N SER A 136 3.06 1.61 -11.36
CA SER A 136 4.48 1.71 -11.03
C SER A 136 5.31 1.72 -12.32
N GLU A 137 6.12 2.76 -12.50
CA GLU A 137 7.05 2.86 -13.62
C GLU A 137 8.27 1.96 -13.40
N ILE A 138 8.67 1.74 -12.15
CA ILE A 138 9.77 0.83 -11.83
C ILE A 138 9.39 -0.62 -12.13
N LEU A 139 8.18 -1.04 -11.76
CA LEU A 139 7.70 -2.40 -12.01
C LEU A 139 7.10 -2.60 -13.41
N GLN A 140 6.77 -1.51 -14.12
CA GLN A 140 6.03 -1.53 -15.38
C GLN A 140 4.69 -2.29 -15.27
N LEU A 141 3.95 -2.09 -14.17
CA LEU A 141 2.67 -2.75 -13.93
C LEU A 141 1.70 -1.88 -13.12
N ASP A 142 0.41 -2.22 -13.23
CA ASP A 142 -0.66 -1.63 -12.44
C ASP A 142 -0.87 -2.41 -11.13
N LEU A 143 -0.59 -1.79 -9.99
CA LEU A 143 -0.77 -2.39 -8.66
C LEU A 143 -2.24 -2.70 -8.34
N ASN A 144 -3.18 -1.98 -8.97
CA ASN A 144 -4.61 -2.21 -8.77
C ASN A 144 -5.06 -3.56 -9.38
N SER A 145 -4.28 -4.15 -10.29
CA SER A 145 -4.60 -5.47 -10.88
C SER A 145 -4.61 -6.63 -9.88
N PHE A 146 -4.08 -6.42 -8.67
CA PHE A 146 -4.08 -7.42 -7.59
C PHE A 146 -5.24 -7.28 -6.60
N LEU A 147 -6.06 -6.24 -6.70
CA LEU A 147 -7.09 -5.90 -5.70
C LEU A 147 -8.49 -6.40 -6.05
#